data_AF-A0A831X106-F1
#
_entry.id   AF-A0A831X106-F1
#
_cell.length_a   1.000
_cell.length_b   1.000
_cell.length_c   1.000
_cell.angle_alpha   90.00
_cell.angle_beta   90.00
_cell.angle_gamma   90.00
#
_symmetry.space_group_name_H-M   'P 1'
#
loop_
_entity.id
_entity.type
_entity.pdbx_description
1 polymer ?
#
loop_
_entity_poly.entity_id
_entity_poly.type
_entity_poly.pdbx_seq_one_letter_code
_entity_poly.pdbx_strand_id
1 'polypeptide(L)'
;EWNDFGGDLVRGLKGFVVYVVWALPVIVLAVCTGALGAVGDGTGSDAPRAMAAVLALVGNCLSFLISLVIAFFQPLFYSRLAMSEQIGDGLAFGAIFSEVQGRFVDLLVVLIVAFVISLVASFGLLLCLIGIVFTSFLGYVMTCHLYGQVRRRIMGTQAEPLAPSPAF
;
A
#
# COMPACT_ATOMS: atom_id res chain seq x y z
N GLU A 1 9.00 -18.78 13.84
CA GLU A 1 9.70 -19.97 13.33
C GLU A 1 10.48 -19.55 12.09
N TRP A 2 11.81 -19.65 12.09
CA TRP A 2 12.65 -19.34 10.92
C TRP A 2 12.86 -20.56 10.00
N ASN A 3 12.12 -21.63 10.24
CA ASN A 3 12.32 -22.93 9.61
C ASN A 3 11.62 -23.06 8.25
N ASP A 4 10.72 -22.13 7.89
CA ASP A 4 9.96 -22.15 6.63
C ASP A 4 10.14 -20.86 5.82
N PHE A 5 11.40 -20.50 5.56
CA PHE A 5 11.72 -19.34 4.72
C PHE A 5 11.08 -19.42 3.33
N GLY A 6 10.96 -20.64 2.78
CA GLY A 6 10.33 -20.87 1.48
C GLY A 6 8.85 -20.51 1.47
N GLY A 7 8.10 -20.95 2.48
CA GLY A 7 6.68 -20.60 2.62
C GLY A 7 6.46 -19.10 2.78
N ASP A 8 7.26 -18.43 3.60
CA ASP A 8 7.13 -16.98 3.81
C ASP A 8 7.50 -16.17 2.56
N LEU A 9 8.50 -16.61 1.79
CA LEU A 9 8.82 -16.01 0.50
C LEU A 9 7.65 -16.13 -0.49
N VAL A 10 7.02 -17.31 -0.55
CA VAL A 10 5.87 -17.55 -1.44
C VAL A 10 4.66 -16.70 -1.02
N ARG A 11 4.39 -16.56 0.28
CA ARG A 11 3.35 -15.65 0.79
C ARG A 11 3.61 -14.20 0.39
N GLY A 12 4.87 -13.75 0.56
CA GLY A 12 5.30 -12.42 0.11
C GLY A 12 5.11 -12.22 -1.38
N LEU A 13 5.48 -13.22 -2.20
CA LEU A 13 5.30 -13.19 -3.66
C LEU A 13 3.82 -13.11 -4.05
N LYS A 14 2.93 -13.88 -3.41
CA LYS A 14 1.48 -13.77 -3.63
C LYS A 14 0.99 -12.36 -3.32
N GLY A 15 1.45 -11.78 -2.20
CA GLY A 15 1.11 -10.41 -1.80
C GLY A 15 1.59 -9.36 -2.81
N PHE A 16 2.80 -9.56 -3.33
CA PHE A 16 3.35 -8.73 -4.40
C PHE A 16 2.53 -8.83 -5.69
N VAL A 17 2.16 -10.03 -6.13
CA VAL A 17 1.34 -10.23 -7.33
C VAL A 17 -0.02 -9.54 -7.18
N VAL A 18 -0.70 -9.71 -6.06
CA VAL A 18 -1.97 -9.01 -5.79
C VAL A 18 -1.77 -7.50 -5.87
N TYR A 19 -0.75 -6.96 -5.20
CA TYR A 19 -0.46 -5.53 -5.23
C TYR A 19 -0.19 -5.01 -6.65
N VAL A 20 0.60 -5.73 -7.46
CA VAL A 20 0.89 -5.35 -8.85
C VAL A 20 -0.39 -5.25 -9.67
N VAL A 21 -1.32 -6.22 -9.52
CA VAL A 21 -2.61 -6.19 -10.22
C VAL A 21 -3.44 -4.97 -9.81
N TRP A 22 -3.49 -4.65 -8.52
CA TRP A 22 -4.14 -3.44 -8.02
C TRP A 22 -3.44 -2.15 -8.46
N ALA A 23 -2.12 -2.18 -8.64
CA ALA A 23 -1.29 -1.06 -9.06
C ALA A 23 -1.27 -0.85 -10.58
N LEU A 24 -1.88 -1.72 -11.38
CA LEU A 24 -1.91 -1.60 -12.85
C LEU A 24 -2.32 -0.21 -13.36
N PRO A 25 -3.34 0.48 -12.81
CA PRO A 25 -3.71 1.81 -13.28
C PRO A 25 -2.57 2.83 -13.07
N VAL A 26 -1.86 2.74 -11.95
CA VAL A 26 -0.71 3.60 -11.65
C VAL A 26 0.48 3.27 -12.56
N ILE A 27 0.74 1.98 -12.79
CA ILE A 27 1.81 1.52 -13.68
C ILE A 27 1.58 2.02 -15.10
N VAL A 28 0.36 1.89 -15.62
CA VAL A 28 0.00 2.38 -16.96
C VAL A 28 0.22 3.89 -17.05
N LEU A 29 -0.26 4.65 -16.06
CA LEU A 29 -0.04 6.10 -16.03
C LEU A 29 1.45 6.46 -15.96
N ALA A 30 2.24 5.78 -15.14
CA ALA A 30 3.68 6.00 -15.02
C ALA A 30 4.43 5.72 -16.33
N VAL A 31 4.04 4.68 -17.06
CA VAL A 31 4.61 4.38 -18.39
C VAL A 31 4.21 5.46 -19.39
N CYS A 32 2.94 5.88 -19.41
CA CYS A 32 2.47 6.95 -20.30
C CYS A 32 3.19 8.28 -20.04
N THR A 33 3.33 8.70 -18.78
CA THR A 33 4.02 9.95 -18.42
C THR A 33 5.52 9.86 -18.71
N GLY A 34 6.15 8.72 -18.44
CA GLY A 34 7.56 8.48 -18.76
C GLY A 34 7.84 8.53 -20.26
N ALA A 35 6.98 7.91 -21.08
CA ALA A 35 7.10 7.95 -22.54
C ALA A 35 6.95 9.38 -23.09
N LEU A 36 6.00 10.17 -22.57
CA LEU A 36 5.83 11.57 -22.94
C LEU A 36 7.06 12.42 -22.59
N GLY A 37 7.67 12.18 -21.42
CA GLY A 37 8.92 12.83 -21.02
C GLY A 37 10.06 12.52 -22.00
N ALA A 38 10.25 11.25 -22.35
CA ALA A 38 11.28 10.81 -23.28
C ALA A 38 11.10 11.42 -24.69
N VAL A 39 9.87 11.55 -25.18
CA VAL A 39 9.56 12.22 -26.44
C VAL A 39 9.89 13.70 -26.36
N GLY A 40 9.51 14.38 -25.27
CA GLY A 40 9.80 15.80 -25.05
C GLY A 40 11.30 16.11 -25.14
N ASP A 41 12.14 15.30 -24.51
CA ASP A 41 13.59 15.47 -24.52
C ASP A 41 14.25 15.23 -25.89
N GLY A 42 13.64 14.41 -26.76
CA GLY A 42 14.17 14.11 -28.09
C GLY A 42 13.97 15.21 -29.14
N THR A 43 13.15 16.23 -28.86
CA THR A 43 12.76 17.26 -29.86
C THR A 43 13.71 18.45 -29.97
N GLY A 44 14.66 18.63 -29.03
CA GLY A 44 15.63 19.74 -29.03
C GLY A 44 15.03 21.14 -28.90
N SER A 45 13.72 21.28 -28.64
CA SER A 45 13.01 22.56 -28.56
C SER A 45 12.32 22.74 -27.20
N ASP A 46 12.30 23.97 -26.70
CA ASP A 46 11.85 24.26 -25.33
C ASP A 46 10.33 24.14 -25.15
N ALA A 47 9.55 24.42 -26.19
CA ALA A 47 8.09 24.34 -26.15
C ALA A 47 7.55 22.91 -25.85
N PRO A 48 7.94 21.86 -26.60
CA PRO A 48 7.53 20.48 -26.29
C PRO A 48 8.11 19.96 -24.97
N ARG A 49 9.29 20.41 -24.54
CA ARG A 49 9.85 20.07 -23.21
C ARG A 49 9.00 20.66 -22.08
N ALA A 50 8.60 21.92 -22.18
CA ALA A 50 7.70 22.55 -21.23
C ALA A 50 6.33 21.86 -21.18
N MET A 51 5.78 21.50 -22.34
CA MET A 51 4.50 20.77 -22.40
C MET A 51 4.60 19.37 -21.78
N ALA A 52 5.68 18.63 -22.04
CA ALA A 52 5.93 17.32 -21.43
C ALA A 52 6.05 17.41 -19.90
N ALA A 53 6.73 18.44 -19.38
CA ALA A 53 6.85 18.67 -17.94
C ALA A 53 5.50 18.93 -17.27
N VAL A 54 4.63 19.74 -17.88
CA VAL A 54 3.28 20.01 -17.36
C VAL A 54 2.42 18.74 -17.36
N LEU A 55 2.46 17.96 -18.45
CA LEU A 55 1.73 16.69 -18.53
C LEU A 55 2.25 15.66 -17.52
N ALA A 56 3.56 15.60 -17.30
CA ALA A 56 4.17 14.75 -16.29
C ALA A 56 3.72 15.15 -14.87
N LEU A 57 3.63 16.45 -14.57
CA LEU A 57 3.12 16.93 -13.28
C LEU A 57 1.67 16.49 -13.05
N VAL A 58 0.79 16.72 -14.03
CA VAL A 58 -0.62 16.31 -13.95
C VAL A 58 -0.74 14.80 -13.80
N GLY A 59 0.02 14.03 -14.57
CA GLY A 59 0.04 12.57 -14.48
C GLY A 59 0.56 12.06 -13.13
N ASN A 60 1.53 12.72 -12.53
CA ASN A 60 2.00 12.41 -11.16
C ASN A 60 0.94 12.71 -10.11
N CYS A 61 0.24 13.85 -10.21
CA CYS A 61 -0.87 14.16 -9.31
C CYS A 61 -1.99 13.11 -9.41
N LEU A 62 -2.34 12.70 -10.64
CA LEU A 62 -3.35 11.66 -10.84
C LEU A 62 -2.89 10.30 -10.29
N SER A 63 -1.62 9.94 -10.51
CA SER A 63 -1.01 8.72 -9.98
C SER A 63 -1.04 8.71 -8.45
N PHE A 64 -0.75 9.86 -7.81
CA PHE A 64 -0.84 10.02 -6.37
C PHE A 64 -2.28 9.79 -5.86
N LEU A 65 -3.28 10.40 -6.49
CA LEU A 65 -4.69 10.20 -6.11
C LEU A 65 -5.12 8.73 -6.22
N ILE A 66 -4.75 8.07 -7.33
CA ILE A 66 -5.06 6.64 -7.52
C ILE A 66 -4.32 5.79 -6.50
N SER A 67 -3.07 6.12 -6.16
CA SER A 67 -2.31 5.40 -5.14
C SER A 67 -2.96 5.48 -3.76
N LEU A 68 -3.57 6.63 -3.41
CA LEU A 68 -4.36 6.76 -2.18
C LEU A 68 -5.61 5.89 -2.19
N VAL A 69 -6.28 5.79 -3.34
CA VAL A 69 -7.41 4.87 -3.51
C VAL A 69 -6.96 3.42 -3.32
N ILE A 70 -5.84 3.02 -3.92
CA ILE A 70 -5.28 1.67 -3.72
C ILE A 70 -4.93 1.45 -2.23
N ALA A 71 -4.30 2.43 -1.59
CA ALA A 71 -3.93 2.37 -0.18
C ALA A 71 -5.15 2.23 0.76
N PHE A 72 -6.28 2.81 0.37
CA PHE A 72 -7.54 2.62 1.07
C PHE A 72 -8.04 1.16 1.03
N PHE A 73 -7.81 0.45 -0.09
CA PHE A 73 -8.20 -0.96 -0.24
C PHE A 73 -7.14 -1.96 0.27
N GLN A 74 -5.88 -1.55 0.43
CA GLN A 74 -4.78 -2.39 0.96
C GLN A 74 -5.13 -3.24 2.19
N PRO A 75 -5.71 -2.70 3.28
CA PRO A 75 -6.06 -3.51 4.44
C PRO A 75 -6.99 -4.68 4.10
N LEU A 76 -7.86 -4.55 3.09
CA LEU A 76 -8.82 -5.58 2.72
C LEU A 76 -8.16 -6.70 1.91
N PHE A 77 -7.48 -6.38 0.80
CA PHE A 77 -6.93 -7.43 -0.05
C PHE A 77 -5.75 -8.16 0.60
N TYR A 78 -4.89 -7.46 1.36
CA TYR A 78 -3.78 -8.14 2.06
C TYR A 78 -4.29 -9.07 3.15
N SER A 79 -5.31 -8.65 3.91
CA SER A 79 -5.85 -9.51 4.95
C SER A 79 -6.70 -10.66 4.40
N ARG A 80 -7.37 -10.49 3.24
CA ARG A 80 -8.01 -11.63 2.53
C ARG A 80 -6.98 -12.65 2.10
N LEU A 81 -5.89 -12.19 1.49
CA LEU A 81 -4.80 -13.04 1.05
C LEU A 81 -4.12 -13.77 2.22
N ALA A 82 -3.89 -13.07 3.34
CA ALA A 82 -3.25 -13.64 4.52
C ALA A 82 -4.07 -14.76 5.19
N MET A 83 -5.40 -14.75 5.04
CA MET A 83 -6.27 -15.77 5.62
C MET A 83 -6.54 -16.93 4.66
N SER A 84 -6.72 -16.64 3.37
CA SER A 84 -7.08 -17.63 2.36
C SER A 84 -5.87 -18.30 1.72
N GLU A 85 -4.70 -17.67 1.77
CA GLU A 85 -3.51 -18.05 1.01
C GLU A 85 -3.72 -18.09 -0.52
N GLN A 86 -4.83 -17.51 -1.01
CA GLN A 86 -5.23 -17.55 -2.41
C GLN A 86 -5.20 -16.15 -3.03
N ILE A 87 -4.51 -16.02 -4.17
CA ILE A 87 -4.41 -14.76 -4.93
C ILE A 87 -5.81 -14.30 -5.37
N GLY A 88 -6.70 -15.23 -5.72
CA GLY A 88 -8.07 -14.93 -6.16
C GLY A 88 -8.88 -14.13 -5.14
N ASP A 89 -8.70 -14.40 -3.85
CA ASP A 89 -9.42 -13.70 -2.77
C ASP A 89 -8.90 -12.28 -2.56
N GLY A 90 -7.61 -12.03 -2.83
CA GLY A 90 -7.04 -10.68 -2.87
C GLY A 90 -7.48 -9.86 -4.09
N LEU A 91 -7.97 -10.53 -5.13
CA LEU A 91 -8.48 -9.93 -6.38
C LEU A 91 -10.00 -10.03 -6.53
N ALA A 92 -10.70 -10.44 -5.47
CA ALA A 92 -12.15 -10.51 -5.45
C ALA A 92 -12.76 -9.10 -5.33
N PHE A 93 -12.59 -8.27 -6.36
CA PHE A 93 -12.96 -6.86 -6.38
C PHE A 93 -14.38 -6.63 -5.88
N GLY A 94 -15.36 -7.38 -6.38
CA GLY A 94 -16.77 -7.24 -5.97
C GLY A 94 -16.98 -7.47 -4.46
N ALA A 95 -16.34 -8.49 -3.89
CA ALA A 95 -16.40 -8.76 -2.46
C ALA A 95 -15.72 -7.65 -1.65
N ILE A 96 -14.56 -7.17 -2.11
CA ILE A 96 -13.81 -6.08 -1.47
C ILE A 96 -14.62 -4.78 -1.48
N PHE A 97 -15.25 -4.41 -2.60
CA PHE A 97 -16.10 -3.22 -2.68
C PHE A 97 -17.33 -3.31 -1.79
N SER A 98 -17.94 -4.49 -1.64
CA SER A 98 -19.07 -4.70 -0.72
C SER A 98 -18.67 -4.56 0.75
N GLU A 99 -17.46 -5.00 1.11
CA GLU A 99 -16.92 -4.95 2.47
C GLU A 99 -16.64 -3.51 2.94
N VAL A 100 -16.34 -2.59 2.02
CA VAL A 100 -16.14 -1.16 2.31
C VAL A 100 -17.41 -0.49 2.84
N GLN A 101 -18.57 -0.84 2.30
CA GLN A 101 -19.82 -0.10 2.57
C GLN A 101 -20.22 -0.11 4.05
N GLY A 102 -19.87 -1.15 4.80
CA GLY A 102 -20.16 -1.24 6.24
C GLY A 102 -19.08 -0.68 7.16
N ARG A 103 -17.88 -0.34 6.63
CA ARG A 103 -16.67 -0.11 7.44
C ARG A 103 -15.77 1.00 6.90
N PHE A 104 -16.36 1.92 6.15
CA PHE A 104 -15.66 3.03 5.52
C PHE A 104 -14.82 3.85 6.51
N VAL A 105 -15.36 4.14 7.69
CA VAL A 105 -14.67 4.93 8.73
C VAL A 105 -13.44 4.20 9.26
N ASP A 106 -13.53 2.89 9.54
CA ASP A 106 -12.39 2.09 10.02
C ASP A 106 -11.25 2.08 8.98
N LEU A 107 -11.60 1.92 7.70
CA LEU A 107 -10.64 1.95 6.59
C LEU A 107 -10.01 3.33 6.41
N LEU A 108 -10.81 4.39 6.54
CA LEU A 108 -10.32 5.77 6.47
C LEU A 108 -9.33 6.08 7.60
N VAL A 109 -9.61 5.62 8.82
CA VAL A 109 -8.68 5.79 9.95
C VAL A 109 -7.36 5.08 9.66
N VAL A 110 -7.39 3.84 9.15
CA VAL A 110 -6.17 3.12 8.81
C VAL A 110 -5.40 3.80 7.68
N LEU A 111 -6.08 4.33 6.67
CA LEU A 111 -5.43 5.11 5.61
C LEU A 111 -4.69 6.32 6.19
N ILE A 112 -5.33 7.10 7.05
CA ILE A 112 -4.72 8.29 7.66
C ILE A 112 -3.53 7.90 8.54
N VAL A 113 -3.66 6.86 9.36
CA VAL A 113 -2.57 6.40 10.23
C VAL A 113 -1.40 5.86 9.40
N ALA A 114 -1.67 5.07 8.36
CA ALA A 114 -0.64 4.57 7.44
C ALA A 114 0.07 5.71 6.70
N PHE A 115 -0.68 6.75 6.30
CA PHE A 115 -0.13 7.95 5.69
C PHE A 115 0.80 8.70 6.66
N VAL A 116 0.39 8.90 7.91
CA VAL A 116 1.24 9.52 8.95
C VAL A 116 2.49 8.69 9.21
N ILE A 117 2.37 7.36 9.30
CA ILE A 117 3.53 6.46 9.45
C ILE A 117 4.50 6.64 8.27
N SER A 118 4.00 6.74 7.03
CA SER A 118 4.85 6.94 5.84
C SER A 118 5.57 8.29 5.85
N LEU A 119 4.90 9.34 6.34
CA LEU A 119 5.49 10.66 6.49
C LEU A 119 6.60 10.64 7.56
N VAL A 120 6.34 10.01 8.72
CA VAL A 120 7.33 9.83 9.79
C VAL A 120 8.52 8.99 9.32
N ALA A 121 8.28 7.93 8.56
CA ALA A 121 9.36 7.10 7.98
C ALA A 121 10.24 7.92 7.02
N SER A 122 9.69 8.91 6.33
CA SER A 122 10.45 9.80 5.44
C SER A 122 11.47 10.67 6.20
N PHE A 123 11.23 11.00 7.48
CA PHE A 123 12.22 11.67 8.32
C PHE A 123 13.46 10.80 8.63
N GLY A 124 13.39 9.49 8.39
CA GLY A 124 14.55 8.60 8.46
C GLY A 124 15.66 8.96 7.48
N LEU A 125 15.36 9.70 6.41
CA LEU A 125 16.35 10.25 5.48
C LEU A 125 17.32 11.21 6.17
N LEU A 126 16.86 11.93 7.20
CA LEU A 126 17.68 12.88 7.97
C LEU A 126 18.71 12.17 8.87
N LEU A 127 18.51 10.87 9.16
CA LEU A 127 19.38 10.05 10.01
C LEU A 127 20.33 9.16 9.17
N CYS A 128 20.99 9.76 8.17
CA CYS A 128 22.15 9.18 7.46
C CYS A 128 21.91 7.85 6.71
N LEU A 129 20.83 7.73 5.91
CA LEU A 129 20.49 6.57 5.06
C LEU A 129 20.26 5.22 5.78
N ILE A 130 21.00 4.90 6.84
CA ILE A 130 20.77 3.77 7.72
C ILE A 130 19.44 3.97 8.47
N GLY A 131 19.15 5.22 8.86
CA GLY A 131 17.88 5.60 9.46
C GLY A 131 16.67 5.29 8.59
N ILE A 132 16.76 5.42 7.26
CA ILE A 132 15.61 5.14 6.37
C ILE A 132 15.30 3.64 6.30
N VAL A 133 16.30 2.77 6.31
CA VAL A 133 16.08 1.31 6.29
C VAL A 133 15.35 0.87 7.54
N PHE A 134 15.79 1.35 8.70
CA PHE A 134 15.18 0.99 9.97
C PHE A 134 13.76 1.57 10.13
N THR A 135 13.58 2.85 9.81
CA THR A 135 12.27 3.52 9.95
C THR A 135 11.25 3.01 8.93
N SER A 136 11.66 2.69 7.70
CA SER A 136 10.78 2.07 6.71
C SER A 136 10.36 0.66 7.12
N PHE A 137 11.29 -0.14 7.64
CA PHE A 137 10.97 -1.46 8.19
C PHE A 137 9.94 -1.37 9.32
N LEU A 138 10.17 -0.50 10.31
CA LEU A 138 9.22 -0.28 11.40
C LEU A 138 7.87 0.21 10.89
N GLY A 139 7.86 1.15 9.93
CA GLY A 139 6.63 1.64 9.32
C GLY A 139 5.83 0.53 8.63
N TYR A 140 6.51 -0.38 7.95
CA TYR A 140 5.87 -1.54 7.32
C TYR A 140 5.25 -2.49 8.35
N VAL A 141 5.98 -2.82 9.42
CA VAL A 141 5.46 -3.67 10.51
C VAL A 141 4.23 -3.05 11.18
N MET A 142 4.27 -1.75 11.48
CA MET A 142 3.12 -1.02 12.05
C MET A 142 1.92 -1.06 11.11
N THR A 143 2.14 -0.86 9.82
CA THR A 143 1.08 -0.88 8.80
C THR A 143 0.43 -2.26 8.70
N CYS A 144 1.23 -3.33 8.65
CA CYS A 144 0.72 -4.72 8.66
C CYS A 144 -0.09 -5.02 9.93
N HIS A 145 0.34 -4.52 11.08
CA HIS A 145 -0.39 -4.67 12.33
C HIS A 145 -1.77 -3.98 12.28
N LEU A 146 -1.86 -2.77 11.70
CA LEU A 146 -3.13 -2.07 11.49
C LEU A 146 -4.08 -2.85 10.58
N TYR A 147 -3.56 -3.45 9.50
CA TYR A 147 -4.35 -4.28 8.60
C TYR A 147 -4.95 -5.50 9.33
N GLY A 148 -4.17 -6.13 10.21
CA GLY A 148 -4.65 -7.20 11.08
C GLY A 148 -5.73 -6.76 12.07
N GLN A 149 -5.60 -5.56 12.66
CA GLN A 149 -6.63 -5.00 13.54
C GLN A 149 -7.96 -4.76 12.81
N VAL A 150 -7.91 -4.20 11.60
CA VAL A 150 -9.10 -4.00 10.77
C VAL A 150 -9.76 -5.34 10.46
N ARG A 151 -8.99 -6.36 10.07
CA ARG A 151 -9.53 -7.69 9.80
C ARG A 151 -10.22 -8.31 11.03
N ARG A 152 -9.64 -8.18 12.22
CA ARG A 152 -10.27 -8.65 13.47
C ARG A 152 -11.59 -7.94 13.76
N ARG A 153 -11.63 -6.60 13.58
CA ARG A 153 -12.89 -5.84 13.67
C ARG A 153 -13.91 -6.29 12.64
N ILE A 154 -13.47 -6.60 11.42
CA ILE A 154 -14.30 -7.14 10.34
C ILE A 154 -14.98 -8.45 10.73
N MET A 155 -14.20 -9.37 11.29
CA MET A 155 -14.67 -10.71 11.66
C MET A 155 -15.45 -10.76 12.97
N GLY A 156 -15.65 -9.62 13.66
CA GLY A 156 -16.38 -9.57 14.93
C GLY A 156 -15.57 -10.10 16.12
N THR A 157 -14.31 -10.48 15.92
CA THR A 157 -13.40 -10.87 17.00
C THR A 157 -12.85 -9.61 17.66
N GLN A 158 -13.64 -9.00 18.55
CA GLN A 158 -13.05 -8.19 19.60
C GLN A 158 -12.21 -9.16 20.44
N ALA A 159 -10.89 -9.16 20.23
CA ALA A 159 -10.01 -9.54 21.31
C ALA A 159 -10.31 -8.52 22.41
N GLU A 160 -11.03 -8.99 23.42
CA GLU A 160 -11.16 -8.38 24.72
C GLU A 160 -9.83 -7.68 25.06
N PRO A 161 -9.86 -6.42 25.56
CA PRO A 161 -8.64 -5.75 26.00
C PRO A 161 -7.93 -6.73 26.92
N LEU A 162 -6.68 -7.08 26.60
CA LEU A 162 -5.88 -8.01 27.39
C LEU A 162 -6.01 -7.63 28.86
N ALA A 163 -6.89 -8.33 29.58
CA ALA A 163 -6.87 -8.29 31.03
C ALA A 163 -5.45 -8.75 31.38
N PRO A 164 -4.67 -7.95 32.13
CA PRO A 164 -3.37 -8.41 32.58
C PRO A 164 -3.62 -9.72 33.29
N SER A 165 -3.04 -10.81 32.76
CA SER A 165 -3.03 -12.11 33.43
C SER A 165 -2.63 -11.84 34.88
N PRO A 166 -3.42 -12.23 35.89
CA PRO A 166 -2.96 -12.13 37.25
C PRO A 166 -1.70 -12.97 37.34
N ALA A 167 -0.59 -12.30 37.66
CA ALA A 167 0.65 -12.95 38.00
C ALA A 167 0.36 -13.87 39.19
N PHE A 168 0.45 -15.17 38.96
CA PHE A 168 0.68 -16.17 39.98
C PHE A 168 2.00 -16.86 39.64
#